data_AF-A0A933SXM9-F1
#
_entry.id   AF-A0A933SXM9-F1
#
_cell.length_a   1.000
_cell.length_b   1.000
_cell.length_c   1.000
_cell.angle_alpha   90.00
_cell.angle_beta   90.00
_cell.angle_gamma   90.00
#
_symmetry.space_group_name_H-M   'P 1'
#
loop_
_entity.id
_entity.type
_entity.pdbx_description
1 polymer ?
#
loop_
_entity_poly.entity_id
_entity_poly.type
_entity_poly.pdbx_seq_one_letter_code
_entity_poly.pdbx_strand_id
1 'polypeptide(L)'
;MEITLETYLGMVMVALGIGALGFVFKANKKFPEGSELEIITRKLIPVLTFLMCFSVWHVTREVFGLKKIYGEVIEYPEYLFISLTYILLFRIACRLYSMAKELGLTK
;
A
#
# COMPACT_ATOMS: atom_id res chain seq x y z
N MET A 1 -23.50 18.21 2.31
CA MET A 1 -22.70 17.12 2.88
C MET A 1 -21.46 17.77 3.46
N GLU A 2 -21.35 17.88 4.78
CA GLU A 2 -20.15 18.43 5.41
C GLU A 2 -19.00 17.43 5.24
N ILE A 3 -17.89 17.87 4.66
CA ILE A 3 -16.69 17.04 4.53
C ILE A 3 -16.05 16.97 5.91
N THR A 4 -16.09 15.81 6.55
CA THR A 4 -15.39 15.58 7.82
C THR A 4 -13.87 15.56 7.60
N LEU A 5 -13.09 15.90 8.62
CA LEU A 5 -11.63 15.81 8.58
C LEU A 5 -11.16 14.41 8.16
N GLU A 6 -11.82 13.37 8.67
CA GLU A 6 -11.56 11.97 8.33
C GLU A 6 -11.77 11.69 6.83
N THR A 7 -12.87 12.20 6.26
CA THR A 7 -13.15 12.08 4.82
C THR A 7 -12.10 12.81 3.99
N TYR A 8 -11.68 14.01 4.41
CA TYR A 8 -10.61 14.76 3.74
C TYR A 8 -9.27 14.02 3.76
N LEU A 9 -8.86 13.51 4.93
CA LEU A 9 -7.63 12.73 5.08
C LEU A 9 -7.68 11.45 4.23
N GLY A 10 -8.82 10.78 4.18
CA GLY A 10 -9.02 9.61 3.33
C GLY A 10 -8.87 9.93 1.84
N MET A 11 -9.44 11.04 1.35
CA MET A 11 -9.26 11.49 -0.04
C MET A 11 -7.80 11.83 -0.36
N VAL A 12 -7.10 12.50 0.56
CA VAL A 12 -5.67 12.81 0.41
C VAL A 12 -4.83 11.52 0.35
N MET A 13 -5.13 10.53 1.19
CA MET A 13 -4.45 9.23 1.16
C MET A 13 -4.65 8.50 -0.17
N VAL A 14 -5.86 8.52 -0.73
CA VAL A 14 -6.14 7.96 -2.05
C VAL A 14 -5.33 8.69 -3.13
N ALA A 15 -5.28 10.02 -3.11
CA ALA A 15 -4.51 10.80 -4.09
C ALA A 15 -3.00 10.51 -4.01
N LEU A 16 -2.44 10.45 -2.79
CA LEU A 16 -1.05 10.08 -2.56
C LEU A 16 -0.75 8.65 -3.05
N GLY A 17 -1.65 7.70 -2.80
CA GLY A 17 -1.49 6.33 -3.27
C GLY A 17 -1.50 6.19 -4.80
N ILE A 18 -2.34 6.95 -5.50
CA ILE A 18 -2.31 7.03 -6.98
C ILE A 18 -0.96 7.59 -7.45
N GLY A 19 -0.50 8.68 -6.83
CA GLY A 19 0.80 9.28 -7.14
C GLY A 19 1.97 8.31 -6.91
N ALA A 20 1.95 7.59 -5.79
CA ALA A 20 2.95 6.59 -5.45
C ALA A 20 2.95 5.42 -6.45
N LEU A 21 1.78 4.90 -6.85
CA LEU A 21 1.67 3.88 -7.88
C LEU A 21 2.25 4.36 -9.21
N GLY A 22 1.87 5.56 -9.65
CA GLY A 22 2.40 6.16 -10.87
C GLY A 22 3.93 6.30 -10.84
N PHE A 23 4.49 6.70 -9.69
CA PHE A 23 5.93 6.75 -9.49
C PHE A 23 6.59 5.37 -9.57
N VAL A 24 6.04 4.36 -8.88
CA VAL A 24 6.58 2.99 -8.90
C VAL A 24 6.53 2.39 -10.30
N PHE A 25 5.44 2.56 -11.04
CA PHE A 25 5.37 2.11 -12.43
C PHE A 25 6.41 2.80 -13.33
N LYS A 26 6.62 4.11 -13.15
CA LYS A 26 7.62 4.86 -13.90
C LYS A 26 9.04 4.45 -13.52
N ALA A 27 9.31 4.20 -12.25
CA ALA A 27 10.60 3.71 -11.75
C ALA A 27 10.89 2.31 -12.29
N ASN A 28 9.91 1.41 -12.25
CA ASN A 28 10.06 0.04 -12.74
C ASN A 28 10.50 -0.01 -14.20
N LYS A 29 9.94 0.86 -15.06
CA LYS A 29 10.31 0.96 -16.47
C LYS A 29 11.72 1.51 -16.73
N LYS A 30 12.36 2.13 -15.73
CA LYS A 30 13.72 2.67 -15.85
C LYS A 30 14.79 1.69 -15.39
N PHE A 31 14.44 0.68 -14.61
CA PHE A 31 15.40 -0.31 -14.15
C PHE A 31 15.66 -1.35 -15.24
N PRO A 32 16.91 -1.85 -15.38
CA PRO A 32 17.21 -2.94 -16.30
C PRO A 32 16.38 -4.18 -15.97
N GLU A 33 15.90 -4.87 -17.00
CA GLU A 33 15.14 -6.11 -16.84
C GLU A 33 15.98 -7.16 -16.10
N GLY A 34 15.36 -7.82 -15.12
CA GLY A 34 16.00 -8.81 -14.26
C GLY A 34 16.89 -8.24 -13.16
N SER A 35 17.05 -6.91 -13.08
CA SER A 35 17.80 -6.30 -11.99
C SER A 35 17.06 -6.45 -10.65
N GLU A 36 17.82 -6.59 -9.56
CA GLU A 36 17.21 -6.67 -8.22
C GLU A 36 16.35 -5.45 -7.87
N LEU A 37 16.73 -4.26 -8.37
CA LEU A 37 15.96 -3.04 -8.21
C LEU A 37 14.60 -3.12 -8.92
N GLU A 38 14.54 -3.70 -10.12
CA GLU A 38 13.27 -3.96 -10.81
C GLU A 38 12.42 -4.94 -9.99
N ILE A 39 13.01 -6.04 -9.50
CA ILE A 39 12.31 -7.07 -8.72
C ILE A 39 11.71 -6.46 -7.45
N ILE A 40 12.47 -5.65 -6.70
CA ILE A 40 11.98 -4.96 -5.49
C ILE A 40 10.88 -3.97 -5.85
N THR A 41 11.10 -3.14 -6.87
CA THR A 41 10.14 -2.13 -7.30
C THR A 41 8.83 -2.76 -7.75
N ARG A 42 8.88 -3.89 -8.45
CA ARG A 42 7.71 -4.68 -8.85
C ARG A 42 6.97 -5.27 -7.64
N LYS A 43 7.68 -5.66 -6.58
CA LYS A 43 7.07 -6.13 -5.32
C LYS A 43 6.39 -4.99 -4.52
N LEU A 44 6.75 -3.73 -4.74
CA LEU A 44 6.06 -2.58 -4.14
C LEU A 44 4.68 -2.31 -4.77
N ILE A 45 4.44 -2.75 -6.00
CA ILE A 45 3.15 -2.58 -6.67
C ILE A 45 1.99 -3.20 -5.86
N PRO A 46 2.02 -4.50 -5.49
CA PRO A 46 0.92 -5.08 -4.70
C PRO A 46 0.80 -4.46 -3.29
N VAL A 47 1.90 -3.99 -2.68
CA VAL A 47 1.86 -3.25 -1.40
C VAL A 47 1.01 -1.99 -1.55
N LEU A 48 1.32 -1.17 -2.56
CA LEU A 48 0.59 0.06 -2.82
C LEU A 48 -0.87 -0.21 -3.23
N THR A 49 -1.12 -1.29 -3.97
CA THR A 49 -2.49 -1.71 -4.31
C THR A 49 -3.31 -2.03 -3.06
N PHE A 50 -2.77 -2.79 -2.11
CA PHE A 50 -3.50 -3.10 -0.88
C PHE A 50 -3.72 -1.86 0.01
N LEU A 51 -2.73 -0.97 0.10
CA LEU A 51 -2.89 0.32 0.78
C LEU A 51 -3.96 1.20 0.12
N MET A 52 -4.05 1.17 -1.20
CA MET A 52 -5.11 1.84 -1.95
C MET A 52 -6.47 1.22 -1.68
N CYS A 53 -6.59 -0.11 -1.69
CA CYS A 53 -7.83 -0.81 -1.34
C CYS A 53 -8.27 -0.47 0.09
N PHE A 54 -7.34 -0.43 1.05
CA PHE A 54 -7.58 0.03 2.42
C PHE A 54 -8.13 1.47 2.42
N SER A 55 -7.44 2.40 1.76
CA SER A 55 -7.82 3.81 1.75
C SER A 55 -9.20 4.05 1.12
N VAL A 56 -9.48 3.39 -0.02
CA VAL A 56 -10.78 3.48 -0.71
C VAL A 56 -11.89 2.88 0.13
N TRP A 57 -11.65 1.71 0.74
CA TRP A 57 -12.65 1.06 1.60
C TRP A 57 -12.96 1.90 2.83
N HIS A 58 -11.91 2.41 3.49
CA HIS A 58 -12.05 3.28 4.66
C HIS A 58 -12.86 4.54 4.36
N VAL A 59 -12.54 5.24 3.26
CA VAL A 59 -13.32 6.40 2.79
C VAL A 59 -14.77 6.01 2.52
N THR A 60 -15.00 4.88 1.84
CA THR A 60 -16.35 4.42 1.50
C THR A 60 -17.14 4.11 2.78
N ARG A 61 -16.55 3.41 3.75
CA ARG A 61 -17.17 3.08 5.03
C ARG A 61 -17.60 4.32 5.79
N GLU A 62 -16.75 5.35 5.84
CA GLU A 62 -17.03 6.60 6.55
C GLU A 62 -18.07 7.46 5.81
N VAL A 63 -17.89 7.69 4.50
CA VAL A 63 -18.78 8.54 3.68
C VAL A 63 -20.21 8.02 3.66
N PHE A 64 -20.38 6.70 3.54
CA PHE A 64 -21.71 6.07 3.52
C PHE A 64 -22.20 5.67 4.91
N GLY A 65 -21.43 5.93 5.97
CA GLY A 65 -21.80 5.58 7.35
C GLY A 65 -22.08 4.08 7.52
N LEU A 66 -21.39 3.21 6.77
CA LEU A 66 -21.69 1.78 6.68
C LEU A 66 -21.57 1.07 8.02
N LYS A 67 -20.76 1.60 8.94
CA LYS A 67 -20.63 1.11 10.33
C LYS A 67 -21.96 1.14 11.09
N LYS A 68 -22.84 2.10 10.80
CA LYS A 68 -24.18 2.19 11.41
C LYS A 68 -25.14 1.11 10.90
N ILE A 69 -24.90 0.60 9.69
CA ILE A 69 -25.79 -0.35 9.00
C ILE A 69 -25.33 -1.79 9.27
N TYR A 70 -24.03 -2.03 9.15
CA TYR A 70 -23.43 -3.38 9.17
C TYR A 70 -22.62 -3.67 10.44
N GLY A 71 -22.54 -2.73 11.37
CA GLY A 71 -21.76 -2.87 12.61
C GLY A 71 -20.25 -2.96 12.36
N GLU A 72 -19.53 -3.63 13.26
CA GLU A 72 -18.07 -3.77 13.21
C GLU A 72 -17.56 -4.66 12.07
N VAL A 73 -18.43 -5.51 11.50
CA VAL A 73 -18.05 -6.46 10.45
C VAL A 73 -17.55 -5.75 9.18
N ILE A 74 -17.98 -4.52 8.95
CA ILE A 74 -17.56 -3.73 7.80
C ILE A 74 -16.08 -3.30 7.88
N GLU A 75 -15.41 -3.48 9.02
CA GLU A 75 -13.98 -3.19 9.20
C GLU A 75 -13.08 -4.36 8.76
N TYR A 76 -13.59 -5.59 8.64
CA TYR A 76 -12.80 -6.77 8.26
C TYR A 76 -11.97 -6.61 6.97
N PRO A 77 -12.49 -5.98 5.90
CA PRO A 77 -11.68 -5.73 4.71
C PRO A 77 -10.47 -4.85 4.98
N GLU A 78 -10.58 -3.85 5.88
CA GLU A 78 -9.46 -3.00 6.27
C GLU A 78 -8.35 -3.83 6.93
N TYR A 79 -8.73 -4.67 7.89
CA TYR A 79 -7.80 -5.56 8.58
C TYR A 79 -7.13 -6.54 7.61
N LEU A 80 -7.85 -7.05 6.61
CA LEU A 80 -7.31 -7.93 5.58
C LEU A 80 -6.26 -7.19 4.71
N PHE A 81 -6.62 -6.02 4.19
CA PHE A 81 -5.73 -5.25 3.31
C PHE A 81 -4.45 -4.82 4.03
N ILE A 82 -4.56 -4.34 5.27
CA ILE A 82 -3.38 -3.91 6.02
C ILE A 82 -2.50 -5.11 6.43
N SER A 83 -3.09 -6.25 6.79
CA SER A 83 -2.34 -7.46 7.14
C SER A 83 -1.53 -7.97 5.94
N LEU A 84 -2.15 -8.03 4.76
CA LEU A 84 -1.46 -8.40 3.52
C LEU A 84 -0.34 -7.42 3.18
N THR A 85 -0.57 -6.12 3.40
CA THR A 85 0.45 -5.08 3.22
C THR A 85 1.67 -5.35 4.10
N TYR A 86 1.47 -5.62 5.41
CA TYR A 86 2.57 -5.92 6.32
C TYR A 86 3.35 -7.19 5.93
N ILE A 87 2.66 -8.25 5.51
CA ILE A 87 3.31 -9.48 5.03
C ILE A 87 4.20 -9.18 3.82
N LEU A 88 3.71 -8.39 2.86
CA LEU A 88 4.49 -8.05 1.68
C LEU A 88 5.68 -7.14 2.01
N LEU A 89 5.48 -6.14 2.86
CA LEU A 89 6.56 -5.26 3.34
C LEU A 89 7.65 -6.06 4.05
N PHE A 90 7.27 -7.02 4.91
CA PHE A 90 8.21 -7.92 5.56
C PHE A 90 9.03 -8.72 4.54
N ARG A 91 8.39 -9.29 3.51
CA ARG A 91 9.10 -10.02 2.46
C ARG A 91 10.06 -9.13 1.65
N ILE A 92 9.68 -7.87 1.41
CA ILE A 92 10.55 -6.89 0.74
C ILE A 92 11.75 -6.55 1.63
N ALA A 93 11.52 -6.30 2.92
CA ALA A 93 12.58 -6.03 3.89
C ALA A 93 13.57 -7.20 4.00
N CYS A 94 13.09 -8.44 4.06
CA CYS A 94 13.96 -9.62 4.04
C CYS A 94 14.83 -9.68 2.78
N ARG A 95 14.26 -9.39 1.59
CA ARG A 95 15.05 -9.38 0.34
C ARG A 95 16.09 -8.27 0.34
N LEU A 96 15.72 -7.07 0.76
CA LEU A 96 16.65 -5.94 0.89
C LEU A 96 17.79 -6.27 1.87
N TYR A 97 17.50 -6.92 2.99
CA TYR A 97 18.50 -7.37 3.93
C TYR A 97 19.45 -8.41 3.32
N SER A 98 18.93 -9.42 2.62
CA SER A 98 19.75 -10.40 1.90
C SER A 98 20.67 -9.72 0.88
N MET A 99 20.16 -8.75 0.13
CA MET A 99 20.97 -7.97 -0.82
C MET A 99 22.04 -7.13 -0.13
N ALA A 100 21.72 -6.49 1.00
CA ALA A 100 22.70 -5.72 1.76
C ALA A 100 23.85 -6.62 2.24
N LYS A 101 23.55 -7.86 2.62
CA LYS A 101 24.56 -8.87 2.99
C LYS A 101 25.40 -9.32 1.78
N GLU A 102 24.78 -9.57 0.63
CA GLU A 102 25.48 -9.93 -0.62
C GLU A 102 26.43 -8.82 -1.08
N LEU A 103 26.05 -7.55 -0.87
CA LEU A 103 26.85 -6.37 -1.19
C LEU A 103 27.90 -6.02 -0.12
N GLY A 104 27.99 -6.79 0.98
CA GLY A 104 28.93 -6.54 2.08
C GLY A 104 28.62 -5.30 2.91
N LEU A 105 27.41 -4.73 2.78
CA LEU A 105 26.97 -3.54 3.51
C LEU A 105 26.58 -3.86 4.97
N THR A 106 26.34 -5.14 5.27
CA THR A 106 25.93 -5.63 6.61
C THR A 106 26.53 -7.01 6.88
N LYS A 107 26.90 -7.28 8.14
CA LYS A 107 27.47 -8.58 8.59
C LYS A 107 26.42 -9.68 8.72
#